data_AF-A0A535J427-F1
#
_entry.id   AF-A0A535J427-F1
#
_cell.length_a   1.000
_cell.length_b   1.000
_cell.length_c   1.000
_cell.angle_alpha   90.00
_cell.angle_beta   90.00
_cell.angle_gamma   90.00
#
_symmetry.space_group_name_H-M   'P 1'
#
loop_
_entity.id
_entity.type
_entity.pdbx_description
1 polymer ?
#
loop_
_entity_poly.entity_id
_entity_poly.type
_entity_poly.pdbx_seq_one_letter_code
_entity_poly.pdbx_strand_id
1 'polypeptide(L)'
;MSFLLDPLSHAFFIRALAAAVIVSTVCAVVGTYVVLKGLAFIGDAISHAAFPGVVAAFLLKGPFLLGAGIAAVVTALGIGYVSRRARIRTDTAIGVLFAGTFAFGIFLFSTIQGYVADLFSFLFGYLLSTSVEDL
;
A
#
# COMPACT_ATOMS: atom_id res chain seq x y z
N MET A 1 -18.20 -25.06 20.84
CA MET A 1 -16.75 -24.74 20.97
C MET A 1 -15.90 -25.27 19.80
N SER A 2 -16.34 -26.29 19.05
CA SER A 2 -15.64 -26.80 17.85
C SER A 2 -15.65 -25.84 16.64
N PHE A 3 -16.76 -25.13 16.42
CA PHE A 3 -16.92 -24.21 15.28
C PHE A 3 -15.86 -23.08 15.19
N LEU A 4 -15.31 -22.64 16.33
CA LEU A 4 -14.25 -21.63 16.37
C LEU A 4 -12.85 -22.19 16.09
N LEU A 5 -12.65 -23.50 16.28
CA LEU A 5 -11.36 -24.17 16.11
C LEU A 5 -11.25 -24.89 14.75
N ASP A 6 -12.38 -25.11 14.06
CA ASP A 6 -12.41 -25.69 12.71
C ASP A 6 -11.50 -24.96 11.70
N PRO A 7 -11.41 -23.61 11.66
CA PRO A 7 -10.51 -22.92 10.74
C PRO A 7 -9.03 -23.24 10.99
N LEU A 8 -8.64 -23.44 12.26
CA LEU A 8 -7.26 -23.73 12.68
C LEU A 8 -6.80 -25.14 12.26
N SER A 9 -7.71 -26.02 11.85
CA SER A 9 -7.33 -27.33 11.30
C SER A 9 -6.78 -27.25 9.87
N HIS A 10 -6.99 -26.13 9.17
CA HIS A 10 -6.56 -25.96 7.79
C HIS A 10 -5.18 -25.32 7.70
N ALA A 11 -4.26 -25.97 6.97
CA ALA A 11 -2.88 -25.51 6.84
C ALA A 11 -2.77 -24.09 6.23
N PHE A 12 -3.68 -23.69 5.33
CA PHE A 12 -3.68 -22.32 4.78
C PHE A 12 -4.03 -21.26 5.83
N PHE A 13 -4.88 -21.59 6.79
CA PHE A 13 -5.29 -20.67 7.84
C PHE A 13 -4.17 -20.46 8.85
N ILE A 14 -3.44 -21.53 9.20
CA ILE A 14 -2.25 -21.44 10.06
C ILE A 14 -1.16 -20.60 9.41
N ARG A 15 -0.90 -20.80 8.11
CA ARG A 15 0.08 -19.99 7.35
C ARG A 15 -0.31 -18.51 7.29
N ALA A 16 -1.57 -18.24 6.95
CA ALA A 16 -2.11 -16.88 6.93
C ALA A 16 -1.95 -16.20 8.30
N LEU A 17 -2.26 -16.92 9.38
CA LEU A 17 -2.09 -16.41 10.75
C LEU A 17 -0.63 -16.14 11.09
N ALA A 18 0.29 -17.04 10.73
CA ALA A 18 1.72 -16.86 10.95
C ALA A 18 2.27 -15.65 10.17
N ALA A 19 1.93 -15.52 8.89
CA ALA A 19 2.28 -14.36 8.07
C ALA A 19 1.73 -13.05 8.69
N ALA A 20 0.47 -13.05 9.15
CA ALA A 20 -0.12 -11.89 9.81
C ALA A 20 0.62 -11.49 11.10
N VAL A 21 1.06 -12.46 11.91
CA VAL A 21 1.84 -12.19 13.13
C VAL A 21 3.22 -11.61 12.80
N ILE A 22 3.92 -12.16 11.80
CA ILE A 22 5.22 -11.66 11.37
C ILE A 22 5.09 -10.22 10.84
N VAL A 23 4.16 -9.99 9.90
CA VAL A 23 3.94 -8.67 9.29
C VAL A 23 3.49 -7.64 10.32
N SER A 24 2.55 -7.98 11.21
CA SER A 24 2.09 -7.05 12.26
C SER A 24 3.19 -6.67 13.24
N THR A 25 4.09 -7.60 13.58
CA THR A 25 5.24 -7.31 14.46
C THR A 25 6.19 -6.33 13.79
N VAL A 26 6.54 -6.55 12.52
CA VAL A 26 7.40 -5.64 11.76
C VAL A 26 6.74 -4.27 11.60
N CYS A 27 5.46 -4.23 11.22
CA CYS A 27 4.70 -3.00 11.08
C CYS A 27 4.58 -2.23 12.40
N ALA A 28 4.43 -2.90 13.54
CA ALA A 28 4.38 -2.24 14.85
C ALA A 28 5.70 -1.53 15.18
N VAL A 29 6.85 -2.19 14.95
CA VAL A 29 8.17 -1.61 15.20
C VAL A 29 8.45 -0.44 14.25
N VAL A 30 8.24 -0.64 12.94
CA VAL A 30 8.46 0.40 11.93
C VAL A 30 7.49 1.56 12.12
N GLY A 31 6.22 1.28 12.35
CA GLY A 31 5.19 2.30 12.59
C GLY A 31 5.49 3.15 13.81
N THR A 32 5.91 2.55 14.92
CA THR A 32 6.30 3.29 16.14
C THR A 32 7.48 4.22 15.86
N TYR A 33 8.49 3.73 15.13
CA TYR A 33 9.64 4.54 14.73
C TYR A 33 9.24 5.73 13.84
N VAL A 34 8.40 5.48 12.84
CA VAL A 34 7.91 6.49 11.89
C VAL A 34 7.08 7.57 12.60
N VAL A 35 6.21 7.19 13.54
CA VAL A 35 5.42 8.12 14.34
C VAL A 35 6.31 8.99 15.23
N LEU A 36 7.32 8.40 15.89
CA LEU A 36 8.30 9.15 16.70
C LEU A 36 9.11 10.16 15.87
N LYS A 37 9.28 9.91 14.57
CA LYS A 37 9.94 10.84 13.64
C LYS A 37 9.02 11.95 13.11
N GLY A 38 7.77 12.02 13.57
CA GLY A 38 6.79 13.01 13.12
C GLY A 38 6.34 12.77 11.67
N LEU A 39 6.28 11.50 11.25
CA LEU A 39 5.84 11.09 9.91
C LEU A 39 4.56 10.25 9.98
N ALA A 40 3.65 10.58 10.90
CA ALA A 40 2.48 9.75 11.21
C ALA A 40 1.58 9.47 9.99
N PHE A 41 1.52 10.40 9.03
CA PHE A 41 0.70 10.28 7.82
C PHE A 41 1.39 9.61 6.63
N ILE A 42 2.66 9.22 6.75
CA ILE A 42 3.41 8.73 5.59
C ILE A 42 2.93 7.37 5.09
N GLY A 43 2.46 6.50 5.98
CA GLY A 43 1.91 5.19 5.61
C GLY A 43 0.64 5.32 4.76
N ASP A 44 -0.25 6.23 5.15
CA ASP A 44 -1.48 6.55 4.42
C ASP A 44 -1.14 7.16 3.05
N ALA A 45 -0.23 8.13 3.04
CA ALA A 45 0.22 8.77 1.80
C ALA A 45 0.83 7.79 0.80
N ILE A 46 1.69 6.87 1.24
CA ILE A 46 2.33 5.88 0.36
C ILE A 46 1.31 4.91 -0.23
N SER A 47 0.34 4.46 0.57
CA SER A 47 -0.70 3.51 0.14
C SER A 47 -1.56 4.09 -0.98
N HIS A 48 -1.95 5.35 -0.85
CA HIS A 48 -2.74 6.05 -1.86
C HIS A 48 -1.90 6.56 -3.04
N ALA A 49 -0.62 6.82 -2.83
CA ALA A 49 0.32 7.16 -3.90
C ALA A 49 0.70 5.96 -4.78
N ALA A 50 0.56 4.72 -4.28
CA ALA A 50 0.77 3.52 -5.09
C ALA A 50 -0.36 3.31 -6.10
N PHE A 51 -1.60 3.71 -5.77
CA PHE A 51 -2.78 3.57 -6.62
C PHE A 51 -2.61 4.13 -8.05
N PRO A 52 -2.21 5.40 -8.27
CA PRO A 52 -1.98 5.92 -9.63
C PRO A 52 -0.93 5.11 -10.40
N GLY A 53 0.08 4.55 -9.71
CA GLY A 53 1.10 3.71 -10.33
C GLY A 53 0.56 2.38 -10.84
N VAL A 54 -0.32 1.74 -10.08
CA VAL A 54 -1.00 0.51 -10.50
C VAL A 54 -1.92 0.78 -11.69
N VAL A 55 -2.70 1.86 -11.63
CA VAL A 55 -3.60 2.26 -12.73
C VAL A 55 -2.79 2.60 -14.00
N ALA A 56 -1.67 3.29 -13.88
CA ALA A 56 -0.77 3.55 -15.00
C ALA A 56 -0.17 2.27 -15.58
N ALA A 57 0.28 1.33 -14.74
CA ALA A 57 0.78 0.03 -15.19
C ALA A 57 -0.31 -0.77 -15.91
N PHE A 58 -1.56 -0.70 -15.44
CA PHE A 58 -2.70 -1.33 -16.11
C PHE A 58 -2.93 -0.76 -17.51
N LEU A 59 -2.94 0.56 -17.67
CA LEU A 59 -3.07 1.21 -18.99
C LEU A 59 -1.93 0.84 -19.95
N LEU A 60 -0.72 0.70 -19.42
CA LEU A 60 0.48 0.32 -20.19
C LEU A 60 0.62 -1.19 -20.41
N LYS A 61 -0.30 -2.02 -19.88
CA LYS A 61 -0.22 -3.50 -19.87
C LYS A 61 1.10 -4.02 -19.26
N GLY A 62 1.63 -3.30 -18.28
CA GLY A 62 2.86 -3.62 -17.58
C GLY A 62 2.63 -4.32 -16.23
N PRO A 63 3.71 -4.75 -15.55
CA PRO A 63 3.63 -5.38 -14.24
C PRO A 63 3.17 -4.38 -13.17
N PHE A 64 2.06 -4.70 -12.49
CA PHE A 64 1.43 -3.84 -11.47
C PHE A 64 2.35 -3.54 -10.28
N LEU A 65 3.11 -4.53 -9.82
CA LEU A 65 4.06 -4.40 -8.71
C LEU A 65 5.11 -3.31 -9.00
N LEU A 66 5.60 -3.28 -10.24
CA LEU A 66 6.59 -2.31 -10.69
C LEU A 66 5.99 -0.90 -10.74
N GLY A 67 4.77 -0.77 -11.27
CA GLY A 67 4.04 0.50 -11.31
C GLY A 67 3.78 1.08 -9.92
N ALA A 68 3.29 0.24 -9.00
CA ALA A 68 3.09 0.59 -7.60
C ALA A 68 4.40 1.06 -6.94
N GLY A 69 5.47 0.26 -7.09
CA GLY A 69 6.77 0.55 -6.50
C GLY A 69 7.38 1.86 -7.02
N ILE A 70 7.34 2.10 -8.33
CA ILE A 70 7.83 3.34 -8.93
C ILE A 70 7.04 4.54 -8.42
N ALA A 71 5.70 4.46 -8.39
CA ALA A 71 4.87 5.57 -7.93
C ALA A 71 5.06 5.87 -6.44
N ALA A 72 5.22 4.83 -5.60
CA ALA A 72 5.53 4.98 -4.18
C ALA A 72 6.89 5.67 -3.98
N VAL A 73 7.93 5.24 -4.70
CA VAL A 73 9.28 5.84 -4.62
C VAL A 73 9.26 7.29 -5.10
N VAL A 74 8.63 7.57 -6.25
CA VAL A 74 8.52 8.93 -6.80
C VAL A 74 7.80 9.85 -5.81
N THR A 75 6.72 9.39 -5.20
CA THR A 75 5.97 10.18 -4.22
C THR A 75 6.77 10.39 -2.93
N ALA A 76 7.45 9.35 -2.41
CA ALA A 76 8.30 9.48 -1.23
C ALA A 76 9.45 10.48 -1.45
N LEU A 77 10.10 10.43 -2.62
CA LEU A 77 11.12 11.40 -3.01
C LEU A 77 10.53 12.81 -3.18
N GLY A 78 9.34 12.91 -3.76
CA GLY A 78 8.59 14.16 -3.89
C GLY A 78 8.32 14.81 -2.53
N ILE A 79 7.86 14.03 -1.54
CA ILE A 79 7.63 14.49 -0.16
C ILE A 79 8.93 15.03 0.43
N GLY A 80 10.03 14.27 0.33
CA GLY A 80 11.33 14.70 0.85
C GLY A 80 11.90 15.92 0.14
N TYR A 81 11.63 16.10 -1.15
CA TYR A 81 12.05 17.25 -1.93
C TYR A 81 11.24 18.51 -1.57
N VAL A 82 9.92 18.40 -1.54
CA VAL A 82 9.01 19.51 -1.23
C VAL A 82 9.18 19.97 0.22
N SER A 83 9.29 19.03 1.17
CA SER A 83 9.54 19.33 2.57
C SER A 83 10.84 20.15 2.77
N ARG A 84 11.92 19.79 2.06
CA ARG A 84 13.19 20.52 2.14
C ARG A 84 13.17 21.87 1.43
N ARG A 85 12.62 21.94 0.22
CA ARG A 85 12.70 23.14 -0.63
C ARG A 85 11.71 24.22 -0.22
N ALA A 86 10.48 23.84 0.14
CA ALA A 86 9.44 24.78 0.52
C ALA A 86 9.53 25.23 1.99
N ARG A 87 10.44 24.64 2.78
CA ARG A 87 10.57 24.83 4.24
C ARG A 87 9.22 24.67 4.99
N ILE A 88 8.31 23.87 4.46
CA ILE A 88 7.02 23.57 5.07
C ILE A 88 7.15 22.35 5.98
N ARG A 89 6.21 22.20 6.92
CA ARG A 89 6.14 21.01 7.76
C ARG A 89 5.96 19.77 6.89
N THR A 90 6.68 18.70 7.26
CA THR A 90 6.66 17.44 6.52
C THR A 90 5.25 16.88 6.40
N ASP A 91 4.43 16.98 7.45
CA ASP A 91 3.02 16.56 7.43
C ASP A 91 2.19 17.30 6.37
N THR A 92 2.45 18.59 6.17
CA THR A 92 1.77 19.37 5.12
C THR A 92 2.20 18.94 3.73
N ALA A 93 3.51 18.72 3.52
CA ALA A 93 4.03 18.21 2.26
C ALA A 93 3.45 16.82 1.92
N ILE A 94 3.36 15.94 2.94
CA ILE A 94 2.72 14.63 2.84
C ILE A 94 1.27 14.78 2.40
N GLY A 95 0.47 15.61 3.09
CA GLY A 95 -0.95 15.78 2.80
C GLY A 95 -1.23 16.33 1.39
N VAL A 96 -0.45 17.31 0.93
CA VAL A 96 -0.62 17.89 -0.42
C VAL A 96 -0.28 16.88 -1.51
N LEU A 97 0.84 16.16 -1.38
CA LEU A 97 1.23 15.15 -2.37
C LEU A 97 0.32 13.93 -2.36
N PHE A 98 -0.13 13.50 -1.17
CA PHE A 98 -1.16 12.49 -1.02
C PHE A 98 -2.43 12.86 -1.81
N ALA A 99 -3.00 14.04 -1.54
CA ALA A 99 -4.23 14.46 -2.21
C ALA A 99 -4.04 14.59 -3.73
N GLY A 100 -2.91 15.13 -4.17
CA GLY A 100 -2.59 15.29 -5.59
C GLY A 100 -2.41 13.97 -6.32
N THR A 101 -1.63 13.04 -5.76
CA THR A 101 -1.37 11.72 -6.36
C THR A 101 -2.62 10.86 -6.39
N PHE A 102 -3.43 10.90 -5.32
CA PHE A 102 -4.69 10.17 -5.28
C PHE A 102 -5.70 10.71 -6.29
N ALA A 103 -5.89 12.03 -6.36
CA ALA A 103 -6.75 12.66 -7.35
C ALA A 103 -6.30 12.34 -8.79
N PHE A 104 -4.99 12.35 -9.04
CA PHE A 104 -4.42 11.94 -10.33
C PHE A 104 -4.71 10.48 -10.65
N GLY A 105 -4.59 9.58 -9.67
CA GLY A 105 -4.93 8.17 -9.83
C GLY A 105 -6.41 7.95 -10.18
N ILE A 106 -7.32 8.65 -9.50
CA ILE A 106 -8.76 8.61 -9.79
C ILE A 106 -9.06 9.16 -11.20
N PHE A 107 -8.39 10.23 -11.61
CA PHE A 107 -8.52 10.79 -12.96
C PHE A 107 -8.09 9.78 -14.03
N LEU A 108 -6.93 9.13 -13.86
CA LEU A 108 -6.47 8.06 -14.76
C LEU A 108 -7.47 6.89 -14.76
N PHE A 109 -7.93 6.49 -13.58
CA PHE A 109 -8.87 5.39 -13.42
C PHE A 109 -10.18 5.66 -14.15
N SER A 110 -10.70 6.88 -14.10
CA SER A 110 -11.92 7.28 -14.80
C SER A 110 -11.81 7.21 -16.33
N THR A 111 -10.60 7.14 -16.88
CA THR A 111 -10.37 6.99 -18.34
C THR A 111 -10.51 5.52 -18.78
N ILE A 112 -10.45 4.57 -17.84
CA ILE A 112 -10.59 3.14 -18.12
C ILE A 112 -12.07 2.82 -18.36
N GLN A 113 -12.41 2.34 -19.55
CA GLN A 113 -13.74 1.82 -19.86
C GLN A 113 -13.75 0.29 -19.73
N GLY A 114 -14.43 -0.24 -18.70
CA GLY A 114 -14.56 -1.69 -18.47
C GLY A 114 -14.73 -2.08 -17.00
N TYR A 115 -15.03 -3.35 -16.73
CA TYR A 115 -15.23 -3.90 -15.37
C TYR A 115 -13.88 -4.05 -14.66
N VAL A 116 -13.54 -3.10 -13.77
CA VAL A 116 -12.23 -3.00 -13.10
C VAL A 116 -12.24 -3.46 -11.63
N ALA A 117 -13.16 -4.36 -11.28
CA ALA A 117 -13.36 -4.80 -9.89
C ALA A 117 -12.12 -5.49 -9.26
N ASP A 118 -11.13 -5.89 -10.06
CA ASP A 118 -10.01 -6.71 -9.60
C ASP A 118 -8.74 -5.92 -9.20
N LEU A 119 -8.68 -4.62 -9.47
CA LEU A 119 -7.50 -3.80 -9.11
C LEU A 119 -7.34 -3.64 -7.60
N PHE A 120 -8.45 -3.49 -6.87
CA PHE A 120 -8.42 -3.41 -5.42
C PHE A 120 -8.08 -4.77 -4.80
N SER A 121 -8.64 -5.86 -5.32
CA SER A 121 -8.29 -7.22 -4.92
C SER A 121 -6.80 -7.51 -5.13
N PHE A 122 -6.22 -7.01 -6.21
CA PHE A 122 -4.77 -7.10 -6.45
C PHE A 122 -3.96 -6.22 -5.50
N LEU A 123 -4.40 -4.98 -5.23
CA LEU A 123 -3.68 -4.03 -4.37
C LEU A 123 -3.66 -4.48 -2.90
N PHE A 124 -4.80 -5.01 -2.41
CA PHE A 124 -4.94 -5.46 -1.03
C PHE A 124 -4.53 -6.92 -0.82
N GLY A 125 -4.58 -7.73 -1.88
CA GLY A 125 -4.21 -9.14 -1.86
C GLY A 125 -5.15 -10.02 -1.03
N TYR A 126 -4.96 -11.34 -1.14
CA TYR A 126 -5.66 -12.33 -0.34
C TYR A 126 -4.68 -13.03 0.60
N LEU A 127 -4.77 -12.72 1.88
CA LEU A 127 -3.88 -13.26 2.92
C LEU A 127 -3.97 -14.79 3.04
N LEU A 128 -5.13 -15.36 2.69
CA LEU A 128 -5.36 -16.81 2.64
C LEU A 128 -4.58 -17.51 1.51
N SER A 129 -4.09 -16.78 0.51
CA SER A 129 -3.35 -17.32 -0.64
C SER A 129 -1.84 -17.48 -0.38
N THR A 130 -1.37 -17.22 0.85
CA THR A 130 0.05 -17.26 1.21
C THR A 130 0.65 -18.67 1.15
N SER A 131 1.79 -18.79 0.46
CA SER A 131 2.59 -20.00 0.30
C SER A 131 3.67 -20.11 1.39
N VAL A 132 4.31 -21.27 1.47
CA VAL A 132 5.48 -21.49 2.34
C VAL A 132 6.67 -20.64 1.90
N GLU A 133 6.75 -20.32 0.61
CA GLU A 133 7.79 -19.47 0.02
C GLU A 133 7.62 -17.98 0.37
N ASP A 134 6.43 -17.58 0.86
CA ASP A 134 6.09 -16.20 1.22
C ASP A 134 6.34 -15.87 2.71
N LEU A 135 6.62 -16.87 3.55
CA LEU A 135 6.95 -16.72 4.98
C LEU A 135 8.47 -16.53 5.18
#